data_AF-W2NU50-F1
#
_entry.id   AF-W2NU50-F1
#
_cell.length_a   1.000
_cell.length_b   1.000
_cell.length_c   1.000
_cell.angle_alpha   90.00
_cell.angle_beta   90.00
_cell.angle_gamma   90.00
#
_symmetry.space_group_name_H-M   'P 1'
#
loop_
_entity.id
_entity.type
_entity.pdbx_description
1 polymer ?
#
loop_
_entity_poly.entity_id
_entity_poly.type
_entity_poly.pdbx_seq_one_letter_code
_entity_poly.pdbx_strand_id
1 'polypeptide(L)'
;MVREITLHRDHQKVVTNLHGTWRLVIRLRRRVVLDRIAAGLPSDDGHRVARDSYTYAALSLLWLLRLDGVANPQTSISLDEDTRESLASMRTVLANGQTSSHAIITTGHIGFWEIIPAALARPAVPVQTQWIVYRPLHNAALDDLVASIRSAPGRRFIADKKCYGLLRDVLQRPNANGNAAQLVGLVADQRCNSERTRATVTFLGQPTHMATGAARLHMETGATLWFTSVLHNKRFYASSDPSEKPFHLVLRPV
;
A
#
# COMPACT_ATOMS: atom_id res chain seq x y z
N MET A 1 62.05 20.75 0.02
CA MET A 1 61.56 20.78 1.42
C MET A 1 60.05 20.69 1.38
N VAL A 2 59.52 19.48 1.33
CA VAL A 2 58.08 19.18 1.27
C VAL A 2 57.74 18.47 2.58
N ARG A 3 56.83 19.04 3.37
CA ARG A 3 56.30 18.40 4.58
C ARG A 3 55.03 17.65 4.19
N GLU A 4 55.11 16.32 4.19
CA GLU A 4 53.95 15.43 4.18
C GLU A 4 53.10 15.66 5.43
N ILE A 5 51.79 15.85 5.24
CA ILE A 5 50.80 15.76 6.31
C ILE A 5 50.25 14.33 6.27
N THR A 6 50.72 13.52 7.21
CA THR A 6 50.24 12.16 7.46
C THR A 6 48.83 12.24 8.07
N LEU A 7 47.80 11.98 7.26
CA LEU A 7 46.44 11.75 7.77
C LEU A 7 46.33 10.32 8.30
N HIS A 8 46.19 10.23 9.62
CA HIS A 8 46.10 9.00 10.39
C HIS A 8 44.78 8.25 10.11
N ARG A 9 44.89 6.92 10.00
CA ARG A 9 43.80 5.96 9.82
C ARG A 9 42.74 6.11 10.90
N ASP A 10 41.50 6.41 10.51
CA ASP A 10 40.32 6.21 11.38
C ASP A 10 39.10 5.64 10.62
N HIS A 11 39.36 4.75 9.65
CA HIS A 11 38.31 4.07 8.87
C HIS A 11 37.83 2.73 9.45
N GLN A 12 38.31 2.29 10.62
CA GLN A 12 38.00 0.96 11.15
C GLN A 12 36.99 0.91 12.31
N LYS A 13 36.50 2.04 12.83
CA LYS A 13 35.49 2.04 13.92
C LYS A 13 34.04 2.23 13.46
N VAL A 14 33.81 2.65 12.22
CA VAL A 14 32.44 2.82 11.67
C VAL A 14 31.90 1.51 11.06
N VAL A 15 32.78 0.59 10.63
CA VAL A 15 32.35 -0.64 9.92
C VAL A 15 31.93 -1.77 10.88
N THR A 16 32.43 -1.80 12.11
CA THR A 16 32.18 -2.92 13.04
C THR A 16 30.84 -2.86 13.78
N ASN A 17 30.18 -1.69 13.82
CA ASN A 17 28.88 -1.54 14.51
C ASN A 17 27.64 -1.68 13.60
N LEU A 18 27.80 -1.72 12.27
CA LEU A 18 26.68 -2.00 11.36
C LEU A 18 26.29 -3.49 11.34
N HIS A 19 27.21 -4.41 11.60
CA HIS A 19 26.93 -5.85 11.53
C HIS A 19 25.91 -6.35 12.57
N GLY A 20 25.81 -5.67 13.73
CA GLY A 20 24.83 -5.99 14.77
C GLY A 20 23.41 -5.55 14.42
N THR A 21 23.26 -4.33 13.88
CA THR A 21 21.98 -3.73 13.53
C THR A 21 21.35 -4.40 12.31
N TRP A 22 22.15 -4.78 11.31
CA TRP A 22 21.66 -5.54 10.15
C TRP A 22 21.19 -6.95 10.53
N ARG A 23 21.83 -7.64 11.49
CA ARG A 23 21.35 -8.96 11.97
C ARG A 23 20.00 -8.88 12.67
N LEU A 24 19.70 -7.76 13.33
CA LEU A 24 18.41 -7.48 13.97
C LEU A 24 17.30 -7.19 12.94
N VAL A 25 17.61 -6.40 11.90
CA VAL A 25 16.67 -6.12 10.80
C VAL A 25 16.41 -7.37 9.94
N ILE A 26 17.43 -8.18 9.66
CA ILE A 26 17.35 -9.40 8.82
C ILE A 26 16.65 -10.57 9.54
N ARG A 27 16.46 -10.51 10.87
CA ARG A 27 15.77 -11.55 11.66
C ARG A 27 14.50 -11.08 12.35
N LEU A 28 14.02 -9.87 12.05
CA LEU A 28 12.83 -9.31 12.68
C LEU A 28 11.65 -10.28 12.54
N ARG A 29 11.24 -10.87 13.66
CA ARG A 29 10.13 -11.83 13.75
C ARG A 29 10.23 -13.02 12.76
N ARG A 30 11.44 -13.48 12.43
CA ARG A 30 11.67 -14.60 11.48
C ARG A 30 10.83 -15.83 11.77
N ARG A 31 10.72 -16.21 13.06
CA ARG A 31 9.87 -17.33 13.48
C ARG A 31 8.41 -17.11 13.09
N VAL A 32 7.85 -15.95 13.44
CA VAL A 32 6.48 -15.59 13.07
C VAL A 32 6.28 -15.63 11.56
N VAL A 33 7.21 -15.10 10.77
CA VAL A 33 7.11 -15.11 9.30
C VAL A 33 7.05 -16.55 8.77
N LEU A 34 7.98 -17.42 9.20
CA LEU A 34 8.00 -18.82 8.78
C LEU A 34 6.76 -19.58 9.23
N ASP A 35 6.31 -19.38 10.47
CA ASP A 35 5.09 -20.01 11.00
C ASP A 35 3.85 -19.60 10.18
N ARG A 36 3.75 -18.32 9.79
CA ARG A 36 2.63 -17.82 8.97
C ARG A 36 2.69 -18.34 7.53
N ILE A 37 3.88 -18.43 6.95
CA ILE A 37 4.07 -19.03 5.62
C ILE A 37 3.67 -20.50 5.66
N ALA A 38 4.16 -21.28 6.64
CA ALA A 38 3.84 -22.69 6.78
C ALA A 38 2.34 -22.93 7.02
N ALA A 39 1.68 -22.06 7.78
CA ALA A 39 0.25 -22.16 8.05
C ALA A 39 -0.65 -21.76 6.87
N GLY A 40 -0.17 -20.85 6.00
CA GLY A 40 -1.00 -20.23 4.96
C GLY A 40 -0.65 -20.63 3.53
N LEU A 41 0.53 -21.22 3.29
CA LEU A 41 1.00 -21.61 1.96
C LEU A 41 1.44 -23.08 1.98
N PRO A 42 0.97 -23.91 1.04
CA PRO A 42 1.28 -25.35 0.98
C PRO A 42 2.70 -25.64 0.42
N SER A 43 3.65 -24.73 0.58
CA SER A 43 4.95 -24.75 -0.12
C SER A 43 6.08 -25.28 0.75
N ASP A 44 6.88 -26.20 0.20
CA ASP A 44 8.13 -26.70 0.79
C ASP A 44 9.24 -25.64 0.85
N ASP A 45 9.03 -24.51 0.16
CA ASP A 45 10.03 -23.46 -0.09
C ASP A 45 9.93 -22.26 0.88
N GLY A 46 9.37 -22.48 2.07
CA GLY A 46 9.03 -21.41 3.02
C GLY A 46 10.19 -20.47 3.38
N HIS A 47 11.43 -20.98 3.40
CA HIS A 47 12.62 -20.16 3.62
C HIS A 47 12.94 -19.20 2.48
N ARG A 48 12.78 -19.65 1.23
CA ARG A 48 12.95 -18.80 0.05
C ARG A 48 11.88 -17.72 0.03
N VAL A 49 10.63 -18.09 0.27
CA VAL A 49 9.51 -17.13 0.34
C VAL A 49 9.76 -16.10 1.43
N ALA A 50 10.18 -16.51 2.64
CA ALA A 50 10.51 -15.58 3.71
C ALA A 50 11.62 -14.59 3.31
N ARG A 51 12.69 -15.08 2.66
CA ARG A 51 13.78 -14.23 2.15
C ARG A 51 13.25 -13.20 1.14
N ASP A 52 12.49 -13.66 0.15
CA ASP A 52 11.87 -12.78 -0.86
C ASP A 52 10.96 -11.73 -0.18
N SER A 53 10.15 -12.11 0.82
CA SER A 53 9.31 -11.18 1.57
C SER A 53 10.11 -10.07 2.25
N TYR A 54 11.23 -10.40 2.91
CA TYR A 54 12.10 -9.39 3.51
C TYR A 54 12.76 -8.49 2.45
N THR A 55 13.20 -9.06 1.33
CA THR A 55 13.77 -8.29 0.22
C THR A 55 12.76 -7.30 -0.32
N TYR A 56 11.53 -7.72 -0.60
CA TYR A 56 10.49 -6.82 -1.13
C TYR A 56 10.00 -5.82 -0.10
N ALA A 57 9.97 -6.16 1.19
CA ALA A 57 9.68 -5.18 2.24
C ALA A 57 10.75 -4.08 2.31
N ALA A 58 12.03 -4.45 2.21
CA ALA A 58 13.12 -3.48 2.16
C ALA A 58 13.07 -2.62 0.89
N LEU A 59 12.81 -3.24 -0.28
CA LEU A 59 12.62 -2.50 -1.52
C LEU A 59 11.44 -1.53 -1.44
N SER A 60 10.30 -1.95 -0.88
CA SER A 60 9.13 -1.09 -0.65
C SER A 60 9.47 0.12 0.22
N LEU A 61 10.28 -0.05 1.27
CA LEU A 61 10.74 1.07 2.09
C LEU A 61 11.62 2.05 1.28
N LEU A 62 12.56 1.53 0.48
CA LEU A 62 13.40 2.38 -0.38
C LEU A 62 12.56 3.12 -1.43
N TRP A 63 11.55 2.46 -1.99
CA TRP A 63 10.60 3.08 -2.92
C TRP A 63 9.73 4.14 -2.26
N LEU A 64 9.31 3.94 -1.01
CA LEU A 64 8.59 4.96 -0.24
C LEU A 64 9.45 6.22 -0.11
N LEU A 65 10.70 6.09 0.33
CA LEU A 65 11.62 7.21 0.47
C LEU A 65 11.94 7.90 -0.86
N ARG A 66 11.94 7.14 -1.97
CA ARG A 66 12.14 7.68 -3.32
C ARG A 66 10.91 8.41 -3.86
N LEU A 67 9.71 8.10 -3.37
CA LEU A 67 8.44 8.53 -3.98
C LEU A 67 8.30 10.05 -4.04
N ASP A 68 8.82 10.77 -3.06
CA ASP A 68 8.83 12.25 -3.00
C ASP A 68 9.55 12.88 -4.20
N GLY A 69 10.55 12.19 -4.76
CA GLY A 69 11.30 12.63 -5.94
C GLY A 69 10.73 12.16 -7.29
N VAL A 70 9.61 11.42 -7.31
CA VAL A 70 9.03 10.87 -8.55
C VAL A 70 7.93 11.79 -9.06
N ALA A 71 8.23 12.54 -10.12
CA ALA A 71 7.30 13.52 -10.70
C ALA A 71 5.95 12.93 -11.15
N ASN A 72 5.95 11.71 -11.70
CA ASN A 72 4.74 11.02 -12.13
C ASN A 72 4.81 9.53 -11.73
N PRO A 73 4.35 9.16 -10.52
CA PRO A 73 4.46 7.78 -10.05
C PRO A 73 3.66 6.78 -10.91
N GLN A 74 2.63 7.22 -11.64
CA GLN A 74 1.85 6.35 -12.52
C GLN A 74 2.70 5.75 -13.66
N THR A 75 3.78 6.40 -14.08
CA THR A 75 4.66 5.84 -15.12
C THR A 75 5.42 4.60 -14.63
N SER A 76 5.57 4.45 -13.32
CA SER A 76 6.24 3.31 -12.68
C SER A 76 5.35 2.05 -12.59
N ILE A 77 4.12 2.12 -13.11
CA ILE A 77 3.11 1.07 -12.97
C ILE A 77 2.78 0.44 -14.33
N SER A 78 2.89 -0.88 -14.41
CA SER A 78 2.42 -1.71 -15.51
C SER A 78 1.01 -2.22 -15.21
N LEU A 79 0.22 -2.38 -16.28
CA LEU A 79 -1.15 -2.91 -16.24
C LEU A 79 -1.21 -4.10 -17.20
N ASP A 80 -1.71 -5.25 -16.74
CA ASP A 80 -2.14 -6.34 -17.63
C ASP A 80 -3.50 -5.99 -18.27
N GLU A 81 -4.00 -6.88 -19.14
CA GLU A 81 -5.27 -6.67 -19.84
C GLU A 81 -6.44 -6.59 -18.87
N ASP A 82 -6.61 -7.59 -18.01
CA ASP A 82 -7.67 -7.62 -16.99
C ASP A 82 -7.71 -6.36 -16.11
N THR A 83 -6.55 -5.81 -15.74
CA THR A 83 -6.46 -4.60 -14.93
C THR A 83 -6.84 -3.37 -15.75
N ARG A 84 -6.51 -3.31 -17.05
CA ARG A 84 -6.99 -2.24 -17.94
C ARG A 84 -8.50 -2.28 -18.08
N GLU A 85 -9.09 -3.46 -18.26
CA GLU A 85 -10.53 -3.65 -18.32
C GLU A 85 -11.20 -3.24 -17.00
N SER A 86 -10.67 -3.69 -15.87
CA SER A 86 -11.17 -3.33 -14.54
C SER A 86 -11.08 -1.81 -14.28
N LEU A 87 -9.98 -1.18 -14.70
CA LEU A 87 -9.80 0.27 -14.60
C LEU A 87 -10.78 1.02 -15.50
N ALA A 88 -11.04 0.53 -16.71
CA ALA A 88 -12.05 1.09 -17.60
C ALA A 88 -13.45 0.97 -17.00
N SER A 89 -13.80 -0.18 -16.44
CA SER A 89 -15.07 -0.37 -15.72
C SER A 89 -15.21 0.59 -14.54
N MET A 90 -14.15 0.76 -13.74
CA MET A 90 -14.16 1.71 -12.63
C MET A 90 -14.38 3.14 -13.12
N ARG A 91 -13.71 3.57 -14.20
CA ARG A 91 -13.93 4.91 -14.79
C ARG A 91 -15.40 5.12 -15.15
N THR A 92 -16.02 4.16 -15.81
CA THR A 92 -17.42 4.23 -16.22
C THR A 92 -18.36 4.37 -15.02
N VAL A 93 -18.14 3.55 -13.99
CA VAL A 93 -18.91 3.63 -12.74
C VAL A 93 -18.76 5.03 -12.14
N LEU A 94 -17.53 5.49 -11.91
CA LEU A 94 -17.27 6.76 -11.23
C LEU A 94 -17.76 7.98 -12.02
N ALA A 95 -17.87 7.89 -13.35
CA ALA A 95 -18.33 8.97 -14.21
C ALA A 95 -19.86 9.09 -14.32
N ASN A 96 -20.65 8.10 -13.86
CA ASN A 96 -22.09 8.10 -14.12
C ASN A 96 -22.89 9.16 -13.30
N GLY A 97 -22.27 9.80 -12.29
CA GLY A 97 -22.86 10.87 -11.49
C GLY A 97 -23.80 10.46 -10.34
N GLN A 98 -23.98 9.17 -10.05
CA GLN A 98 -24.80 8.68 -8.94
C GLN A 98 -24.03 8.62 -7.60
N THR A 99 -24.73 8.52 -6.47
CA THR A 99 -24.09 8.39 -5.14
C THR A 99 -23.36 7.05 -4.97
N SER A 100 -23.86 5.97 -5.58
CA SER A 100 -23.16 4.67 -5.65
C SER A 100 -21.85 4.72 -6.46
N SER A 101 -21.61 5.84 -7.15
CA SER A 101 -20.47 6.04 -8.07
C SER A 101 -19.26 6.63 -7.39
N HIS A 102 -19.13 6.22 -6.14
CA HIS A 102 -17.92 6.30 -5.35
C HIS A 102 -17.31 4.92 -5.25
N ALA A 103 -16.03 4.86 -4.91
CA ALA A 103 -15.32 3.61 -4.79
C ALA A 103 -14.71 3.45 -3.40
N ILE A 104 -14.85 2.26 -2.85
CA ILE A 104 -14.09 1.78 -1.72
C ILE A 104 -13.00 0.87 -2.29
N ILE A 105 -11.75 1.24 -2.05
CA ILE A 105 -10.58 0.49 -2.46
C ILE A 105 -10.03 -0.23 -1.23
N THR A 106 -10.01 -1.56 -1.30
CA THR A 106 -9.35 -2.41 -0.31
C THR A 106 -8.03 -2.93 -0.86
N THR A 107 -7.04 -3.06 0.01
CA THR A 107 -5.76 -3.73 -0.27
C THR A 107 -5.29 -4.48 0.97
N GLY A 108 -4.32 -5.38 0.80
CA GLY A 108 -3.50 -5.86 1.92
C GLY A 108 -2.18 -5.11 2.01
N HIS A 109 -1.39 -5.40 3.04
CA HIS A 109 0.03 -5.06 3.14
C HIS A 109 0.83 -5.96 2.18
N ILE A 110 0.56 -5.85 0.89
CA ILE A 110 1.10 -6.70 -0.18
C ILE A 110 1.84 -5.82 -1.17
N GLY A 111 3.11 -6.15 -1.42
CA GLY A 111 4.02 -5.39 -2.27
C GLY A 111 4.06 -3.90 -1.90
N PHE A 112 4.04 -3.01 -2.89
CA PHE A 112 4.19 -1.56 -2.67
C PHE A 112 2.85 -0.82 -2.74
N TRP A 113 1.97 -1.10 -1.78
CA TRP A 113 0.62 -0.54 -1.71
C TRP A 113 0.57 1.00 -1.58
N GLU A 114 1.64 1.65 -1.12
CA GLU A 114 1.75 3.11 -0.99
C GLU A 114 1.60 3.86 -2.32
N ILE A 115 1.84 3.20 -3.46
CA ILE A 115 1.68 3.82 -4.78
C ILE A 115 0.24 3.77 -5.30
N ILE A 116 -0.66 2.99 -4.69
CA ILE A 116 -2.06 2.83 -5.14
C ILE A 116 -2.78 4.18 -5.26
N PRO A 117 -2.68 5.11 -4.31
CA PRO A 117 -3.28 6.44 -4.45
C PRO A 117 -2.81 7.19 -5.70
N ALA A 118 -1.54 7.03 -6.10
CA ALA A 118 -1.07 7.62 -7.36
C ALA A 118 -1.62 6.87 -8.56
N ALA A 119 -1.62 5.53 -8.52
CA ALA A 119 -2.16 4.66 -9.57
C ALA A 119 -3.62 4.99 -9.92
N LEU A 120 -4.41 5.36 -8.90
CA LEU A 120 -5.83 5.70 -9.01
C LEU A 120 -6.11 7.20 -8.89
N ALA A 121 -5.12 8.06 -9.15
CA ALA A 121 -5.32 9.51 -9.24
C ALA A 121 -5.70 9.91 -10.68
N ARG A 122 -6.20 11.13 -10.87
CA ARG A 122 -6.38 11.70 -12.23
C ARG A 122 -5.04 11.68 -13.00
N PRO A 123 -5.02 11.39 -14.30
CA PRO A 123 -6.18 11.11 -15.17
C PRO A 123 -6.63 9.63 -15.17
N ALA A 124 -6.01 8.76 -14.37
CA ALA A 124 -6.28 7.32 -14.40
C ALA A 124 -7.72 6.98 -13.99
N VAL A 125 -8.34 7.74 -13.09
CA VAL A 125 -9.78 7.70 -12.79
C VAL A 125 -10.29 9.11 -12.47
N PRO A 126 -11.57 9.43 -12.73
CA PRO A 126 -12.13 10.78 -12.54
C PRO A 126 -12.46 11.09 -11.07
N VAL A 127 -11.52 10.84 -10.16
CA VAL A 127 -11.71 11.05 -8.71
C VAL A 127 -11.37 12.49 -8.34
N GLN A 128 -12.22 13.10 -7.52
CA GLN A 128 -12.01 14.43 -6.94
C GLN A 128 -11.19 14.37 -5.65
N THR A 129 -11.47 13.39 -4.79
CA THR A 129 -10.77 13.25 -3.51
C THR A 129 -10.61 11.79 -3.12
N GLN A 130 -9.41 11.45 -2.68
CA GLN A 130 -9.02 10.17 -2.11
C GLN A 130 -8.90 10.33 -0.58
N TRP A 131 -9.68 9.55 0.15
CA TRP A 131 -9.73 9.51 1.61
C TRP A 131 -9.05 8.23 2.07
N ILE A 132 -7.86 8.36 2.64
CA ILE A 132 -6.98 7.23 2.93
C ILE A 132 -6.92 7.06 4.44
N VAL A 133 -7.38 5.91 4.93
CA VAL A 133 -7.31 5.60 6.36
C VAL A 133 -5.89 5.18 6.71
N TYR A 134 -5.34 5.78 7.76
CA TYR A 134 -4.03 5.42 8.29
C TYR A 134 -4.04 5.35 9.81
N ARG A 135 -3.06 4.65 10.38
CA ARG A 135 -2.77 4.71 11.81
C ARG A 135 -1.57 5.64 12.03
N PRO A 136 -1.70 6.72 12.83
CA PRO A 136 -0.56 7.56 13.17
C PRO A 136 0.57 6.75 13.79
N LEU A 137 1.80 7.05 13.39
CA LEU A 137 2.99 6.43 13.96
C LEU A 137 3.25 6.98 15.37
N HIS A 138 3.82 6.15 16.24
CA HIS A 138 4.13 6.55 17.61
C HIS A 138 5.24 7.61 17.70
N ASN A 139 6.15 7.62 16.73
CA ASN A 139 7.21 8.62 16.65
C ASN A 139 6.75 9.76 15.73
N ALA A 140 6.58 10.95 16.31
CA ALA A 140 6.05 12.12 15.61
C ALA A 140 6.90 12.52 14.39
N ALA A 141 8.24 12.54 14.52
CA ALA A 141 9.12 12.92 13.40
C ALA A 141 9.01 11.93 12.22
N LEU A 142 8.84 10.64 12.50
CA LEU A 142 8.59 9.64 11.46
C LEU A 142 7.18 9.77 10.88
N ASP A 143 6.18 10.09 11.70
CA ASP A 143 4.81 10.35 11.23
C ASP A 143 4.78 11.53 10.26
N ASP A 144 5.45 12.64 10.62
CA ASP A 144 5.57 13.85 9.81
C ASP A 144 6.29 13.57 8.48
N LEU A 145 7.38 12.81 8.50
CA LEU A 145 8.10 12.40 7.30
C LEU A 145 7.22 11.54 6.38
N VAL A 146 6.51 10.57 6.93
CA VAL A 146 5.63 9.71 6.13
C VAL A 146 4.44 10.49 5.58
N ALA A 147 3.90 11.43 6.37
CA ALA A 147 2.83 12.33 5.96
C ALA A 147 3.28 13.26 4.83
N SER A 148 4.51 13.77 4.85
CA SER A 148 5.04 14.62 3.79
C SER A 148 5.15 13.86 2.47
N ILE A 149 5.74 12.65 2.48
CA ILE A 149 5.86 11.78 1.29
C ILE A 149 4.49 11.45 0.69
N ARG A 150 3.51 11.20 1.54
CA ARG A 150 2.15 10.82 1.14
C ARG A 150 1.31 11.99 0.62
N SER A 151 1.71 13.23 0.96
CA SER A 151 0.98 14.44 0.62
C SER A 151 0.85 14.61 -0.89
N ALA A 152 -0.38 14.82 -1.37
CA ALA A 152 -0.63 15.17 -2.75
C ALA A 152 -1.98 15.89 -2.88
N PRO A 153 -2.18 16.69 -3.96
CA PRO A 153 -3.48 17.28 -4.26
C PRO A 153 -4.57 16.22 -4.33
N GLY A 154 -5.73 16.52 -3.73
CA GLY A 154 -6.86 15.59 -3.70
C GLY A 154 -6.71 14.40 -2.75
N ARG A 155 -5.62 14.28 -1.99
CA ARG A 155 -5.49 13.24 -0.94
C ARG A 155 -5.82 13.80 0.44
N ARG A 156 -6.53 13.01 1.23
CA ARG A 156 -6.92 13.30 2.62
C ARG A 156 -6.65 12.08 3.47
N PHE A 157 -5.70 12.20 4.39
CA PHE A 157 -5.37 11.13 5.33
C PHE A 157 -6.23 11.27 6.58
N ILE A 158 -6.92 10.20 6.96
CA ILE A 158 -7.77 10.15 8.15
C ILE A 158 -7.25 9.10 9.11
N ALA A 159 -7.08 9.46 10.37
CA ALA A 159 -6.71 8.52 11.41
C ALA A 159 -7.79 7.42 11.58
N ASP A 160 -7.36 6.17 11.77
CA ASP A 160 -8.22 4.98 11.87
C ASP A 160 -9.29 5.07 12.97
N LYS A 161 -9.01 5.79 14.06
CA LYS A 161 -9.94 5.99 15.16
C LYS A 161 -11.07 6.96 14.78
N LYS A 162 -12.33 6.52 14.96
CA LYS A 162 -13.55 7.32 14.77
C LYS A 162 -13.74 7.87 13.33
N CYS A 163 -13.04 7.32 12.33
CA CYS A 163 -13.18 7.74 10.93
C CYS A 163 -14.48 7.27 10.25
N TYR A 164 -15.12 6.20 10.76
CA TYR A 164 -16.20 5.52 10.06
C TYR A 164 -17.35 6.44 9.62
N GLY A 165 -17.84 7.28 10.54
CA GLY A 165 -18.95 8.22 10.24
C GLY A 165 -18.57 9.20 9.13
N LEU A 166 -17.37 9.78 9.20
CA LEU A 166 -16.85 10.67 8.15
C LEU A 166 -16.77 9.97 6.79
N LEU A 167 -16.25 8.73 6.75
CA LEU A 167 -16.13 7.97 5.49
C LEU A 167 -17.50 7.66 4.90
N ARG A 168 -18.46 7.24 5.72
CA ARG A 168 -19.84 7.01 5.29
C ARG A 168 -20.45 8.29 4.72
N ASP A 169 -20.32 9.41 5.43
CA ASP A 169 -20.91 10.68 5.00
C ASP A 169 -20.25 11.19 3.70
N VAL A 170 -18.95 10.97 3.52
CA VAL A 170 -18.22 11.26 2.27
C VAL A 170 -18.76 10.43 1.11
N LEU A 171 -18.96 9.13 1.31
CA LEU A 171 -19.48 8.20 0.31
C LEU A 171 -20.98 8.38 0.04
N GLN A 172 -21.69 9.24 0.78
CA GLN A 172 -23.08 9.60 0.52
C GLN A 172 -23.21 10.97 -0.18
N ARG A 173 -22.11 11.70 -0.36
CA ARG A 173 -22.15 13.00 -1.03
C ARG A 173 -22.59 12.83 -2.49
N PRO A 174 -23.32 13.78 -3.08
CA PRO A 174 -23.64 13.71 -4.50
C PRO A 174 -22.38 13.77 -5.36
N ASN A 175 -22.26 12.86 -6.33
CA ASN A 175 -21.25 12.92 -7.38
C ASN A 175 -21.68 13.89 -8.50
N ALA A 176 -21.62 15.20 -8.23
CA ALA A 176 -22.10 16.24 -9.15
C ALA A 176 -21.60 16.02 -10.60
N ASN A 177 -22.53 15.65 -11.49
CA ASN A 177 -22.31 15.39 -12.91
C ASN A 177 -21.13 14.43 -13.21
N GLY A 178 -20.85 13.46 -12.33
CA GLY A 178 -19.77 12.49 -12.52
C GLY A 178 -18.36 13.03 -12.28
N ASN A 179 -18.23 14.28 -11.81
CA ASN A 179 -16.95 14.97 -11.64
C ASN A 179 -16.49 15.10 -10.18
N ALA A 180 -17.31 14.67 -9.23
CA ALA A 180 -17.05 14.77 -7.80
C ALA A 180 -16.87 13.40 -7.12
N ALA A 181 -16.50 12.37 -7.88
CA ALA A 181 -16.33 11.02 -7.37
C ALA A 181 -15.31 10.98 -6.21
N GLN A 182 -15.66 10.27 -5.14
CA GLN A 182 -14.84 10.06 -3.96
C GLN A 182 -14.29 8.63 -3.97
N LEU A 183 -13.07 8.48 -3.46
CA LEU A 183 -12.43 7.19 -3.27
C LEU A 183 -12.05 7.05 -1.80
N VAL A 184 -12.43 5.94 -1.15
CA VAL A 184 -12.01 5.60 0.22
C VAL A 184 -11.03 4.43 0.16
N GLY A 185 -9.79 4.65 0.62
CA GLY A 185 -8.73 3.64 0.64
C GLY A 185 -8.56 3.00 2.02
N LEU A 186 -8.60 1.67 2.08
CA LEU A 186 -8.50 0.86 3.30
C LEU A 186 -7.48 -0.27 3.11
N VAL A 187 -6.51 -0.36 4.02
CA VAL A 187 -5.67 -1.56 4.15
C VAL A 187 -6.37 -2.53 5.11
N ALA A 188 -6.92 -3.62 4.57
CA ALA A 188 -8.00 -4.39 5.20
C ALA A 188 -7.59 -5.81 5.69
N ASP A 189 -6.30 -6.11 5.72
CA ASP A 189 -5.75 -7.44 6.08
C ASP A 189 -5.24 -7.53 7.53
N GLN A 190 -5.35 -6.46 8.31
CA GLN A 190 -4.99 -6.49 9.73
C GLN A 190 -6.11 -7.08 10.60
N ARG A 191 -5.70 -7.86 11.60
CA ARG A 191 -6.60 -8.39 12.62
C ARG A 191 -7.39 -7.27 13.29
N CYS A 192 -8.71 -7.43 13.36
CA CYS A 192 -9.57 -6.54 14.14
C CYS A 192 -9.78 -7.12 15.55
N ASN A 193 -9.37 -6.37 16.57
CA ASN A 193 -9.53 -6.77 17.97
C ASN A 193 -10.88 -6.33 18.58
N SER A 194 -11.60 -5.41 17.94
CA SER A 194 -12.89 -4.93 18.43
C SER A 194 -14.00 -5.91 18.04
N GLU A 195 -14.71 -6.44 19.04
CA GLU A 195 -15.82 -7.38 18.81
C GLU A 195 -16.98 -6.77 18.01
N ARG A 196 -17.20 -5.46 18.14
CA ARG A 196 -18.28 -4.73 17.47
C ARG A 196 -18.03 -4.49 15.99
N THR A 197 -16.79 -4.64 15.54
CA THR A 197 -16.35 -4.25 14.18
C THR A 197 -15.53 -5.33 13.50
N ARG A 198 -15.54 -6.56 14.04
CA ARG A 198 -14.88 -7.73 13.47
C ARG A 198 -15.91 -8.69 12.89
N ALA A 199 -15.54 -9.38 11.82
CA ALA A 199 -16.20 -10.59 11.36
C ALA A 199 -15.21 -11.74 11.40
N THR A 200 -15.69 -12.94 11.69
CA THR A 200 -14.91 -14.17 11.53
C THR A 200 -15.06 -14.63 10.09
N VAL A 201 -13.94 -14.75 9.38
CA VAL A 201 -13.86 -15.20 7.99
C VAL A 201 -12.80 -16.29 7.86
N THR A 202 -12.89 -17.10 6.82
CA THR A 202 -11.83 -18.05 6.49
C THR A 202 -10.78 -17.35 5.62
N PHE A 203 -9.54 -17.27 6.10
CA PHE A 203 -8.42 -16.70 5.37
C PHE A 203 -7.27 -17.71 5.34
N LEU A 204 -6.83 -18.10 4.14
CA LEU A 204 -5.83 -19.15 3.93
C LEU A 204 -6.14 -20.44 4.70
N GLY A 205 -7.41 -20.87 4.67
CA GLY A 205 -7.88 -22.08 5.36
C GLY A 205 -8.04 -21.94 6.88
N GLN A 206 -7.85 -20.76 7.46
CA GLN A 206 -7.89 -20.55 8.91
C GLN A 206 -8.98 -19.54 9.32
N PRO A 207 -9.74 -19.79 10.41
CA PRO A 207 -10.63 -18.79 11.00
C PRO A 207 -9.85 -17.54 11.44
N THR A 208 -10.21 -16.38 10.90
CA THR A 208 -9.51 -15.12 11.13
C THR A 208 -10.51 -13.99 11.39
N HIS A 209 -10.17 -13.08 12.31
CA HIS A 209 -10.99 -11.90 12.60
C HIS A 209 -10.53 -10.71 11.76
N MET A 210 -11.33 -10.32 10.76
CA MET A 210 -11.07 -9.18 9.88
C MET A 210 -12.01 -8.02 10.20
N ALA A 211 -11.58 -6.80 9.90
CA ALA A 211 -12.41 -5.61 10.10
C ALA A 211 -13.56 -5.56 9.08
N THR A 212 -14.76 -5.22 9.54
CA THR A 212 -15.95 -5.16 8.67
C THR A 212 -16.14 -3.82 7.96
N GLY A 213 -15.23 -2.86 8.16
CA GLY A 213 -15.43 -1.46 7.76
C GLY A 213 -15.76 -1.29 6.28
N ALA A 214 -14.99 -1.94 5.39
CA ALA A 214 -15.21 -1.85 3.94
C ALA A 214 -16.58 -2.42 3.52
N ALA A 215 -16.92 -3.63 3.99
CA ALA A 215 -18.19 -4.27 3.70
C ALA A 215 -19.39 -3.45 4.21
N ARG A 216 -19.28 -2.90 5.43
CA ARG A 216 -20.35 -2.06 5.98
C ARG A 216 -20.52 -0.75 5.23
N LEU A 217 -19.43 -0.07 4.88
CA LEU A 217 -19.50 1.14 4.04
C LEU A 217 -20.15 0.85 2.70
N HIS A 218 -19.79 -0.25 2.05
CA HIS A 218 -20.41 -0.69 0.79
C HIS A 218 -21.93 -0.87 0.97
N MET A 219 -22.35 -1.65 1.96
CA MET A 219 -23.77 -1.94 2.23
C MET A 219 -24.58 -0.69 2.61
N GLU A 220 -24.00 0.24 3.38
CA GLU A 220 -24.70 1.44 3.87
C GLU A 220 -24.75 2.59 2.85
N THR A 221 -23.86 2.60 1.86
CA THR A 221 -23.72 3.75 0.92
C THR A 221 -23.95 3.38 -0.54
N GLY A 222 -23.89 2.09 -0.88
CA GLY A 222 -23.95 1.63 -2.27
C GLY A 222 -22.67 1.93 -3.07
N ALA A 223 -21.63 2.50 -2.47
CA ALA A 223 -20.35 2.73 -3.14
C ALA A 223 -19.73 1.41 -3.58
N THR A 224 -19.23 1.35 -4.81
CA THR A 224 -18.62 0.12 -5.37
C THR A 224 -17.37 -0.31 -4.60
N LEU A 225 -17.22 -1.62 -4.39
CA LEU A 225 -16.10 -2.20 -3.66
C LEU A 225 -15.10 -2.82 -4.63
N TRP A 226 -13.82 -2.49 -4.45
CA TRP A 226 -12.75 -2.97 -5.31
C TRP A 226 -11.59 -3.50 -4.46
N PHE A 227 -10.97 -4.58 -4.94
CA PHE A 227 -9.72 -5.09 -4.42
C PHE A 227 -8.56 -4.60 -5.29
N THR A 228 -7.48 -4.18 -4.62
CA THR A 228 -6.25 -3.76 -5.26
C THR A 228 -5.04 -4.40 -4.60
N SER A 229 -4.00 -4.64 -5.39
CA SER A 229 -2.66 -4.90 -4.88
C SER A 229 -1.63 -4.36 -5.87
N VAL A 230 -0.43 -4.04 -5.39
CA VAL A 230 0.68 -3.63 -6.25
C VAL A 230 1.86 -4.54 -6.00
N LEU A 231 2.20 -5.33 -7.00
CA LEU A 231 3.28 -6.29 -6.92
C LEU A 231 4.57 -5.69 -7.47
N HIS A 232 5.70 -6.06 -6.86
CA HIS A 232 7.01 -5.77 -7.41
C HIS A 232 7.24 -6.60 -8.67
N ASN A 233 7.66 -5.95 -9.76
CA ASN A 233 8.07 -6.63 -10.98
C ASN A 233 9.51 -7.13 -10.84
N LYS A 234 9.69 -8.45 -10.77
CA LYS A 234 11.03 -9.06 -10.64
C LYS A 234 11.94 -8.74 -11.83
N ARG A 235 11.37 -8.60 -13.04
CA ARG A 235 12.14 -8.33 -14.27
C ARG A 235 12.80 -6.97 -14.22
N PHE A 236 12.13 -5.95 -13.69
CA PHE A 236 12.70 -4.63 -13.50
C PHE A 236 14.01 -4.65 -12.70
N TYR A 237 14.11 -5.50 -11.67
CA TYR A 237 15.33 -5.58 -10.84
C TYR A 237 16.42 -6.48 -11.43
N ALA A 238 16.10 -7.29 -12.43
CA ALA A 238 17.02 -8.23 -13.06
C ALA A 238 17.46 -7.78 -14.47
N SER A 239 16.74 -6.82 -15.06
CA SER A 239 16.91 -6.37 -16.44
C SER A 239 17.51 -4.97 -16.50
N SER A 240 18.16 -4.64 -17.61
CA SER A 240 18.55 -3.27 -17.97
C SER A 240 17.59 -2.65 -19.00
N ASP A 241 16.48 -3.32 -19.32
CA ASP A 241 15.46 -2.81 -20.22
C ASP A 241 14.73 -1.61 -19.60
N PRO A 242 14.83 -0.40 -20.19
CA PRO A 242 14.18 0.80 -19.66
C PRO A 242 12.65 0.77 -19.78
N SER A 243 12.07 -0.16 -20.55
CA SER A 243 10.62 -0.33 -20.68
C SER A 243 9.99 -1.10 -19.52
N GLU A 244 10.79 -1.87 -18.78
CA GLU A 244 10.33 -2.58 -17.60
C GLU A 244 9.92 -1.58 -16.53
N LYS A 245 8.76 -1.81 -15.93
CA LYS A 245 8.24 -0.97 -14.85
C LYS A 245 8.38 -1.68 -13.52
N PRO A 246 8.74 -0.97 -12.44
CA PRO A 246 9.00 -1.60 -11.14
C PRO A 246 7.77 -2.23 -10.51
N PHE A 247 6.57 -1.80 -10.90
CA PHE A 247 5.32 -2.21 -10.28
C PHE A 247 4.31 -2.76 -11.27
N HIS A 248 3.50 -3.69 -10.79
CA HIS A 248 2.34 -4.23 -11.48
C HIS A 248 1.10 -4.02 -10.62
N LEU A 249 0.11 -3.30 -11.15
CA LEU A 249 -1.16 -3.10 -10.46
C LEU A 249 -2.09 -4.28 -10.78
N VAL A 250 -2.72 -4.81 -9.73
CA VAL A 250 -3.90 -5.66 -9.84
C VAL A 250 -5.07 -4.86 -9.29
N LEU A 251 -6.14 -4.74 -10.08
CA LEU A 251 -7.41 -4.12 -9.69
C LEU A 251 -8.54 -5.05 -10.10
N ARG A 252 -9.45 -5.38 -9.18
CA ARG A 252 -10.62 -6.23 -9.46
C ARG A 252 -11.86 -5.69 -8.72
N PRO A 253 -13.05 -5.74 -9.34
CA PRO A 253 -14.29 -5.53 -8.58
C PRO A 253 -14.50 -6.68 -7.59
N VAL A 254 -15.16 -6.40 -6.46
CA VAL A 254 -15.52 -7.38 -5.41
C VAL A 254 -17.00 -7.69 -5.49
#